data_AF-A0A7C3Y0Z4-F1
#
_entry.id   AF-A0A7C3Y0Z4-F1
#
_cell.length_a   1.000
_cell.length_b   1.000
_cell.length_c   1.000
_cell.angle_alpha   90.00
_cell.angle_beta   90.00
_cell.angle_gamma   90.00
#
_symmetry.space_group_name_H-M   'P 1'
#
loop_
_entity.id
_entity.type
_entity.pdbx_description
1 polymer ?
#
loop_
_entity_poly.entity_id
_entity_poly.type
_entity_poly.pdbx_seq_one_letter_code
_entity_poly.pdbx_strand_id
1 'polypeptide(L)'
;MNERGSAIPPCNIFVAKDGKWYHEGAEIIHRPLFLWMIQNMEKTEDGLYIVHLNNQKCYLEVEDTPLVVTQVDFKPDESGDGEEVWLTLNDESQEVLDPETLRISPENIFYCTVKKGVFPARFLRPAYYQMAEKIEEGEDGFCLVLKNRKYPLRLSEGS
;
A
#
# COMPACT_ATOMS: atom_id res chain seq x y z
N MET A 1 15.95 35.23 -7.52
CA MET A 1 15.46 35.23 -6.13
C MET A 1 15.71 33.82 -5.62
N ASN A 2 16.79 33.62 -4.86
CA ASN A 2 17.23 32.28 -4.48
C ASN A 2 16.41 31.83 -3.27
N GLU A 3 15.45 30.94 -3.50
CA GLU A 3 14.75 30.23 -2.43
C GLU A 3 15.76 29.30 -1.75
N ARG A 4 16.27 29.75 -0.61
CA ARG A 4 17.14 28.95 0.26
C ARG A 4 16.38 27.66 0.59
N GLY A 5 16.97 26.52 0.24
CA GLY A 5 16.45 25.20 0.56
C GLY A 5 16.15 25.08 2.04
N SER A 6 14.87 25.14 2.40
CA SER A 6 14.40 24.68 3.69
C SER A 6 14.17 23.19 3.54
N ALA A 7 14.96 22.39 4.25
CA ALA A 7 14.61 20.99 4.44
C ALA A 7 13.15 20.92 4.95
N ILE A 8 12.36 20.04 4.34
CA ILE A 8 10.98 19.82 4.78
C ILE A 8 11.05 19.30 6.23
N PRO A 9 10.33 19.91 7.20
CA PRO A 9 10.39 19.47 8.58
C PRO A 9 9.67 18.12 8.79
N PRO A 10 9.98 17.36 9.85
CA PRO A 10 9.21 16.17 10.21
C PRO A 10 7.80 16.54 10.66
N CYS A 11 6.83 15.66 10.42
CA CYS A 11 5.48 15.78 10.98
C CYS A 11 5.42 15.34 12.46
N ASN A 12 6.49 14.74 13.00
CA ASN A 12 6.48 13.96 14.26
C ASN A 12 5.42 12.85 14.25
N ILE A 13 5.18 12.29 13.07
CA ILE A 13 4.22 11.21 12.83
C ILE A 13 4.97 9.99 12.35
N PHE A 14 4.78 8.90 13.07
CA PHE A 14 5.29 7.58 12.73
C PHE A 14 4.17 6.69 12.19
N VAL A 15 4.40 6.06 11.05
CA VAL A 15 3.50 5.08 10.44
C VAL A 15 4.07 3.69 10.65
N ALA A 16 3.41 2.92 11.51
CA ALA A 16 3.77 1.54 11.76
C ALA A 16 3.39 0.64 10.58
N LYS A 17 4.08 -0.49 10.45
CA LYS A 17 3.86 -1.47 9.36
C LYS A 17 2.46 -2.10 9.33
N ASP A 18 1.69 -1.98 10.41
CA ASP A 18 0.29 -2.42 10.47
C ASP A 18 -0.69 -1.36 9.93
N GLY A 19 -0.17 -0.22 9.46
CA GLY A 19 -0.94 0.88 8.89
C GLY A 19 -1.48 1.86 9.94
N LYS A 20 -1.11 1.72 11.22
CA LYS A 20 -1.45 2.68 12.28
C LYS A 20 -0.49 3.86 12.32
N TRP A 21 -1.03 5.03 12.63
CA TRP A 21 -0.27 6.26 12.68
C TRP A 21 -0.20 6.77 14.12
N TYR A 22 0.96 7.28 14.51
CA TYR A 22 1.25 7.75 15.86
C TYR A 22 1.82 9.16 15.79
N HIS A 23 1.27 10.10 16.55
CA HIS A 23 1.85 11.43 16.74
C HIS A 23 2.41 11.52 18.16
N GLU A 24 3.72 11.77 18.27
CA GLU A 24 4.43 11.84 19.58
C GLU A 24 4.16 10.62 20.48
N GLY A 25 4.03 9.43 19.87
CA GLY A 25 3.78 8.16 20.57
C GLY A 25 2.31 7.85 20.86
N ALA A 26 1.38 8.78 20.61
CA ALA A 26 -0.06 8.54 20.75
C ALA A 26 -0.70 8.13 19.42
N GLU A 27 -1.50 7.04 19.42
CA GLU A 27 -2.20 6.57 18.21
C GLU A 27 -3.22 7.61 17.72
N ILE A 28 -3.17 7.92 16.43
CA ILE A 28 -4.15 8.78 15.75
C ILE A 28 -5.41 7.96 15.48
N ILE A 29 -6.35 7.97 16.42
CA ILE A 29 -7.63 7.26 16.30
C ILE A 29 -8.75 8.10 15.65
N HIS A 30 -8.52 9.41 15.46
CA HIS A 30 -9.52 10.31 14.89
C HIS A 30 -9.66 10.07 13.39
N ARG A 31 -10.64 9.24 13.01
CA ARG A 31 -10.75 8.69 11.66
C ARG A 31 -10.77 9.74 10.52
N PRO A 32 -11.55 10.83 10.60
CA PRO A 32 -11.51 11.86 9.56
C PRO A 32 -10.15 12.53 9.37
N LEU A 33 -9.36 12.66 10.45
CA LEU A 33 -8.02 13.26 10.38
C LEU A 33 -7.05 12.32 9.65
N PHE A 34 -7.09 11.04 10.00
CA PHE A 34 -6.31 10.01 9.31
C PHE A 34 -6.61 9.99 7.81
N LEU A 35 -7.89 9.95 7.43
CA LEU A 35 -8.30 9.91 6.02
C LEU A 35 -7.84 11.17 5.26
N TRP A 36 -7.99 12.34 5.89
CA TRP A 36 -7.54 13.60 5.31
C TRP A 36 -6.02 13.61 5.10
N MET A 37 -5.24 13.09 6.04
CA MET A 37 -3.78 13.02 5.91
C MET A 37 -3.36 12.11 4.76
N ILE A 38 -3.99 10.95 4.58
CA ILE A 38 -3.75 10.07 3.43
C ILE A 38 -4.09 10.77 2.11
N GLN A 39 -5.22 11.47 2.05
CA GLN A 39 -5.66 12.19 0.84
C GLN A 39 -4.72 13.34 0.45
N ASN A 40 -4.03 13.94 1.43
CA ASN A 40 -3.08 15.04 1.23
C ASN A 40 -1.62 14.56 1.27
N MET A 41 -1.39 13.25 1.16
CA MET A 41 -0.05 12.66 1.12
C MET A 41 0.46 12.57 -0.32
N GLU A 42 1.75 12.86 -0.48
CA GLU A 42 2.51 12.76 -1.72
C GLU A 42 3.74 11.88 -1.47
N LYS A 43 4.12 11.07 -2.46
CA LYS A 43 5.40 10.37 -2.47
C LYS A 43 6.36 11.12 -3.39
N THR A 44 7.53 11.52 -2.90
CA THR A 44 8.56 12.17 -3.71
C THR A 44 9.35 11.17 -4.54
N GLU A 45 10.11 11.68 -5.52
CA GLU A 45 11.05 10.88 -6.32
C GLU A 45 12.13 10.21 -5.44
N ASP A 46 12.55 10.88 -4.37
CA ASP A 46 13.51 10.36 -3.37
C ASP A 46 12.88 9.34 -2.40
N GLY A 47 11.60 9.00 -2.56
CA GLY A 47 10.89 8.02 -1.74
C GLY A 47 10.36 8.53 -0.40
N LEU A 48 10.44 9.85 -0.14
CA LEU A 48 9.86 10.46 1.06
C LEU A 48 8.34 10.58 0.93
N TYR A 49 7.65 10.45 2.06
CA TYR A 49 6.21 10.68 2.14
C TYR A 49 5.96 12.04 2.78
N ILE A 50 5.35 12.96 2.03
CA ILE A 50 5.04 14.32 2.47
C ILE A 50 3.54 14.46 2.68
N VAL A 51 3.13 15.05 3.79
CA VAL A 51 1.74 15.50 4.00
C VAL A 51 1.67 17.01 3.80
N HIS A 52 0.68 17.45 3.01
CA HIS A 52 0.38 18.86 2.79
C HIS A 52 -0.62 19.34 3.85
N LEU A 53 -0.14 20.19 4.76
CA LEU A 53 -0.90 20.79 5.85
C LEU A 53 -1.22 22.25 5.53
N ASN A 54 -2.29 22.51 4.77
CA ASN A 54 -2.64 23.86 4.30
C ASN A 54 -1.45 24.56 3.60
N ASN A 55 -0.82 25.54 4.26
CA ASN A 55 0.32 26.31 3.74
C ASN A 55 1.69 25.70 4.09
N GLN A 56 1.71 24.52 4.72
CA GLN A 56 2.93 23.86 5.19
C GLN A 56 3.04 22.45 4.61
N LYS A 57 4.26 21.94 4.52
CA LYS A 57 4.57 20.55 4.18
C LYS A 57 5.41 19.96 5.30
N CYS A 58 5.18 18.69 5.62
CA CYS A 58 6.03 17.94 6.53
C CYS A 58 6.22 16.51 6.03
N TYR A 59 7.30 15.84 6.40
CA TYR A 59 7.54 14.44 6.03
C TYR A 59 7.14 13.47 7.14
N LEU A 60 6.68 12.29 6.75
CA LEU A 60 6.33 11.18 7.64
C LEU A 60 7.53 10.25 7.85
N GLU A 61 7.62 9.68 9.04
CA GLU A 61 8.46 8.53 9.29
C GLU A 61 7.64 7.27 9.07
N VAL A 62 8.03 6.41 8.13
CA VAL A 62 7.27 5.22 7.74
C VAL A 62 8.11 3.98 7.96
N GLU A 63 7.60 3.03 8.75
CA GLU A 63 8.29 1.78 9.06
C GLU A 63 8.41 0.87 7.83
N ASP A 64 7.38 0.84 6.98
CA ASP A 64 7.33 -0.02 5.78
C ASP A 64 6.57 0.67 4.64
N THR A 65 5.23 0.68 4.70
CA THR A 65 4.38 1.37 3.72
C THR A 65 3.32 2.23 4.42
N PRO A 66 2.96 3.40 3.86
CA PRO A 66 1.95 4.26 4.50
C PRO A 66 0.52 3.73 4.31
N LEU A 67 0.31 2.94 3.25
CA LEU A 67 -0.94 2.26 2.93
C LEU A 67 -0.78 0.77 3.16
N VAL A 68 -1.84 0.13 3.63
CA VAL A 68 -1.87 -1.33 3.79
C VAL A 68 -3.18 -1.88 3.24
N VAL A 69 -3.11 -3.08 2.65
CA VAL A 69 -4.29 -3.84 2.23
C VAL A 69 -4.84 -4.57 3.44
N THR A 70 -6.07 -4.25 3.81
CA THR A 70 -6.75 -4.82 4.99
C THR A 70 -7.65 -5.98 4.62
N GLN A 71 -8.18 -6.00 3.40
CA GLN A 71 -9.06 -7.05 2.89
C GLN A 71 -8.86 -7.25 1.38
N VAL A 72 -9.06 -8.49 0.94
CA VAL A 72 -9.08 -8.92 -0.46
C VAL A 72 -10.41 -9.62 -0.75
N ASP A 73 -11.05 -9.25 -1.85
CA ASP A 73 -12.25 -9.91 -2.38
C ASP A 73 -12.02 -10.31 -3.84
N PHE A 74 -12.40 -11.53 -4.20
CA PHE A 74 -12.39 -11.98 -5.59
C PHE A 74 -13.78 -11.82 -6.20
N LYS A 75 -13.86 -11.13 -7.34
CA LYS A 75 -15.13 -10.86 -8.03
C LYS A 75 -15.00 -11.20 -9.51
N PRO A 76 -16.09 -11.58 -10.21
CA PRO A 76 -16.08 -11.65 -11.66
C PRO A 76 -15.66 -10.30 -12.25
N ASP A 77 -14.87 -10.32 -13.32
CA ASP A 77 -14.55 -9.11 -14.07
C ASP A 77 -15.78 -8.61 -14.86
N GLU A 78 -15.67 -7.45 -15.51
CA GLU A 78 -16.78 -6.87 -16.29
C GLU A 78 -17.26 -7.78 -17.43
N SER A 79 -16.40 -8.68 -17.94
CA SER A 79 -16.76 -9.64 -18.97
C SER A 79 -17.54 -10.85 -18.43
N GLY A 80 -17.46 -11.13 -17.13
CA GLY A 80 -18.03 -12.30 -16.47
C GLY A 80 -17.20 -13.58 -16.64
N ASP A 81 -16.32 -13.62 -17.64
CA ASP A 81 -15.46 -14.76 -17.96
C ASP A 81 -14.15 -14.73 -17.18
N GLY A 82 -13.72 -13.57 -16.68
CA GLY A 82 -12.54 -13.41 -15.83
C GLY A 82 -12.87 -13.18 -14.36
N GLU A 83 -11.83 -12.97 -13.57
CA GLU A 83 -11.90 -12.71 -12.14
C GLU A 83 -10.89 -11.60 -11.82
N GLU A 84 -11.30 -10.67 -10.98
CA GLU A 84 -10.51 -9.53 -10.51
C GLU A 84 -10.37 -9.59 -9.00
N VAL A 85 -9.27 -9.01 -8.52
CA VAL A 85 -9.00 -8.90 -7.10
C VAL A 85 -9.29 -7.48 -6.65
N TRP A 86 -10.28 -7.33 -5.79
CA TRP A 86 -10.63 -6.06 -5.15
C TRP A 86 -9.89 -5.93 -3.84
N LEU A 87 -9.14 -4.84 -3.70
CA LEU A 87 -8.41 -4.49 -2.49
C LEU A 87 -9.25 -3.50 -1.68
N THR A 88 -9.28 -3.67 -0.37
CA THR A 88 -9.69 -2.62 0.57
C THR A 88 -8.48 -2.16 1.36
N LEU A 89 -8.26 -0.84 1.41
CA LEU A 89 -7.10 -0.25 2.06
C LEU A 89 -7.45 0.31 3.45
N ASN A 90 -6.43 0.61 4.26
CA ASN A 90 -6.58 1.25 5.56
C ASN A 90 -7.21 2.65 5.50
N ASP A 91 -7.35 3.27 4.34
CA ASP A 91 -8.07 4.53 4.11
C ASP A 91 -9.51 4.35 3.61
N GLU A 92 -10.08 3.14 3.76
CA GLU A 92 -11.44 2.76 3.31
C GLU A 92 -11.65 2.76 1.78
N SER A 93 -10.66 3.19 1.01
CA SER A 93 -10.77 3.10 -0.45
C SER A 93 -10.73 1.66 -0.92
N GLN A 94 -11.41 1.43 -2.04
CA GLN A 94 -11.38 0.16 -2.75
C GLN A 94 -10.91 0.38 -4.17
N GLU A 95 -10.06 -0.51 -4.65
CA GLU A 95 -9.59 -0.51 -6.03
C GLU A 95 -9.23 -1.93 -6.49
N VAL A 96 -9.25 -2.14 -7.80
CA VAL A 96 -8.83 -3.39 -8.41
C VAL A 96 -7.31 -3.47 -8.39
N LEU A 97 -6.76 -4.59 -7.92
CA LEU A 97 -5.34 -4.88 -8.00
C LEU A 97 -4.91 -4.96 -9.46
N ASP A 98 -3.82 -4.27 -9.79
CA ASP A 98 -3.03 -4.61 -10.97
C ASP A 98 -2.14 -5.81 -10.65
N PRO A 99 -2.41 -7.01 -11.23
CA PRO A 99 -1.63 -8.21 -10.92
C PRO A 99 -0.15 -8.09 -11.26
N GLU A 100 0.21 -7.23 -12.24
CA GLU A 100 1.61 -7.01 -12.61
C GLU A 100 2.39 -6.27 -11.54
N THR A 101 1.72 -5.68 -10.55
CA THR A 101 2.33 -4.96 -9.43
C THR A 101 2.46 -5.82 -8.19
N LEU A 102 1.83 -7.00 -8.15
CA LEU A 102 1.88 -7.91 -7.01
C LEU A 102 3.29 -8.51 -6.86
N ARG A 103 3.83 -8.43 -5.65
CA ARG A 103 5.17 -8.91 -5.27
C ARG A 103 5.08 -9.67 -3.96
N ILE A 104 6.06 -10.54 -3.72
CA ILE A 104 6.24 -11.23 -2.44
C ILE A 104 7.66 -11.00 -1.93
N SER A 105 7.81 -10.67 -0.65
CA SER A 105 9.11 -10.56 0.01
C SER A 105 9.66 -11.91 0.43
N PRO A 106 10.96 -12.02 0.74
CA PRO A 106 11.55 -13.23 1.33
C PRO A 106 10.86 -13.70 2.62
N GLU A 107 10.25 -12.78 3.37
CA GLU A 107 9.48 -13.08 4.58
C GLU A 107 8.02 -13.48 4.28
N ASN A 108 7.69 -13.76 3.02
CA ASN A 108 6.35 -14.12 2.54
C ASN A 108 5.29 -13.05 2.84
N ILE A 109 5.64 -11.77 2.66
CA ILE A 109 4.68 -10.66 2.75
C ILE A 109 4.37 -10.19 1.34
N PHE A 110 3.07 -10.10 1.01
CA PHE A 110 2.64 -9.51 -0.25
C PHE A 110 2.71 -7.99 -0.23
N TYR A 111 3.11 -7.43 -1.37
CA TYR A 111 3.09 -6.02 -1.66
C TYR A 111 2.47 -5.79 -3.04
N CYS A 112 1.81 -4.65 -3.23
CA CYS A 112 1.42 -4.18 -4.56
C CYS A 112 1.59 -2.66 -4.64
N THR A 113 1.34 -2.08 -5.83
CA THR A 113 1.22 -0.62 -5.95
C THR A 113 -0.24 -0.22 -6.09
N VAL A 114 -0.63 0.80 -5.36
CA VAL A 114 -2.00 1.32 -5.25
C VAL A 114 -2.07 2.78 -5.64
N LYS A 115 -3.29 3.33 -5.70
CA LYS A 115 -3.54 4.74 -6.02
C LYS A 115 -2.91 5.14 -7.36
N LYS A 116 -3.25 4.38 -8.41
CA LYS A 116 -2.73 4.56 -9.78
C LYS A 116 -1.21 4.32 -9.89
N GLY A 117 -0.70 3.34 -9.14
CA GLY A 117 0.71 2.92 -9.22
C GLY A 117 1.70 3.82 -8.49
N VAL A 118 1.23 4.75 -7.66
CA VAL A 118 2.08 5.74 -6.97
C VAL A 118 2.62 5.21 -5.65
N PHE A 119 1.78 4.54 -4.87
CA PHE A 119 2.12 4.15 -3.50
C PHE A 119 2.28 2.64 -3.37
N PRO A 120 3.33 2.14 -2.69
CA PRO A 120 3.37 0.74 -2.30
C PRO A 120 2.36 0.48 -1.17
N ALA A 121 1.78 -0.72 -1.16
CA ALA A 121 0.91 -1.18 -0.08
C ALA A 121 1.30 -2.59 0.36
N ARG A 122 1.51 -2.75 1.66
CA ARG A 122 1.75 -4.03 2.34
C ARG A 122 0.42 -4.73 2.62
N PHE A 123 0.36 -6.04 2.42
CA PHE A 123 -0.81 -6.82 2.83
C PHE A 123 -0.75 -7.15 4.32
N LEU A 124 -1.81 -6.81 5.06
CA LEU A 124 -1.98 -7.28 6.43
C LEU A 124 -2.34 -8.77 6.45
N ARG A 125 -2.15 -9.43 7.60
CA ARG A 125 -2.43 -10.86 7.76
C ARG A 125 -3.80 -11.32 7.24
N PRO A 126 -4.92 -10.62 7.51
CA PRO A 126 -6.21 -11.03 6.96
C PRO A 126 -6.21 -11.05 5.42
N ALA A 127 -5.78 -9.95 4.79
CA ALA A 127 -5.65 -9.83 3.34
C ALA A 127 -4.65 -10.83 2.74
N TYR A 128 -3.56 -11.12 3.46
CA TYR A 128 -2.57 -12.11 3.05
C TYR A 128 -3.20 -13.51 2.92
N TYR A 129 -3.95 -13.96 3.93
CA TYR A 129 -4.57 -15.28 3.88
C TYR A 129 -5.63 -15.37 2.80
N GLN A 130 -6.43 -14.31 2.60
CA GLN A 130 -7.40 -14.22 1.51
C GLN A 130 -6.70 -14.29 0.15
N MET A 131 -5.62 -13.52 -0.04
CA MET A 131 -4.84 -13.56 -1.27
C MET A 131 -4.24 -14.96 -1.52
N ALA A 132 -3.70 -15.59 -0.48
CA ALA A 132 -3.04 -16.88 -0.57
C ALA A 132 -3.95 -18.01 -1.11
N GLU A 133 -5.27 -17.89 -1.00
CA GLU A 133 -6.22 -18.85 -1.59
C GLU A 133 -6.11 -18.95 -3.12
N LYS A 134 -5.59 -17.92 -3.78
CA LYS A 134 -5.37 -17.86 -5.23
C LYS A 134 -3.90 -17.91 -5.62
N ILE A 135 -3.00 -18.17 -4.67
CA ILE A 135 -1.57 -18.28 -4.94
C ILE A 135 -1.20 -19.75 -5.09
N GLU A 136 -0.62 -20.10 -6.23
CA GLU A 136 -0.05 -21.42 -6.48
C GLU A 136 1.48 -21.33 -6.46
N GLU A 137 2.14 -22.31 -5.85
CA GLU A 137 3.58 -22.51 -5.93
C GLU A 137 3.89 -23.48 -7.08
N GLY A 138 4.70 -23.04 -8.04
CA GLY A 138 5.21 -23.85 -9.15
C GLY A 138 6.73 -23.98 -9.10
N GLU A 139 7.30 -24.66 -10.11
CA GLU A 139 8.76 -24.86 -10.20
C GLU A 139 9.54 -23.54 -10.28
N ASP A 140 8.94 -22.50 -10.88
CA ASP A 140 9.55 -21.18 -11.09
C ASP A 140 9.16 -20.14 -10.03
N GLY A 141 8.46 -20.54 -8.96
CA GLY A 141 8.02 -19.68 -7.86
C GLY A 141 6.50 -19.51 -7.76
N PHE A 142 6.06 -18.44 -7.09
CA PHE A 142 4.65 -18.18 -6.81
C PHE A 142 3.91 -17.52 -7.98
N CYS A 143 2.66 -17.90 -8.21
CA CYS A 143 1.78 -17.32 -9.22
C CYS A 143 0.40 -17.02 -8.63
N LEU A 144 -0.15 -15.84 -8.94
CA LEU A 144 -1.56 -15.53 -8.72
C LEU A 144 -2.40 -16.12 -9.85
N VAL A 145 -3.41 -16.90 -9.49
CA VAL A 145 -4.30 -17.59 -10.43
C VAL A 145 -5.70 -16.99 -10.34
N LEU A 146 -6.12 -16.33 -11.42
CA LEU A 146 -7.45 -15.74 -11.56
C LEU A 146 -8.18 -16.47 -12.70
N LYS A 147 -9.05 -17.40 -12.34
CA LYS A 147 -9.68 -18.37 -13.27
C LYS A 147 -8.66 -19.00 -14.23
N ASN A 148 -8.70 -18.62 -15.51
CA ASN A 148 -7.88 -19.18 -16.59
C ASN A 148 -6.58 -18.39 -16.84
N ARG A 149 -6.26 -17.40 -16.01
CA ARG A 149 -5.05 -16.58 -16.13
C ARG A 149 -4.13 -16.80 -14.95
N LYS A 150 -2.82 -16.85 -15.23
CA LYS A 150 -1.77 -16.94 -14.22
C LYS A 150 -0.85 -15.72 -14.33
N TYR A 151 -0.52 -15.14 -13.18
CA TYR A 151 0.34 -13.97 -13.05
C TYR A 151 1.52 -14.34 -12.14
N PRO A 152 2.74 -14.54 -12.69
CA PRO A 152 3.92 -14.83 -11.87
C PRO A 152 4.23 -13.67 -10.92
N LEU A 153 4.44 -13.97 -9.65
CA LEU A 153 4.86 -12.98 -8.66
C LEU A 153 6.37 -12.77 -8.79
N ARG A 154 6.79 -11.50 -8.72
CA ARG A 154 8.21 -11.16 -8.61
C ARG A 154 8.56 -10.98 -7.14
N LEU A 155 9.82 -11.23 -6.79
CA LEU A 155 10.33 -10.90 -5.46
C LEU A 155 10.33 -9.38 -5.27
N SER A 156 9.89 -8.90 -4.10
CA SER A 156 10.17 -7.51 -3.71
C SER A 156 11.63 -7.41 -3.29
N GLU A 157 12.36 -6.44 -3.83
CA GLU A 157 13.66 -6.09 -3.26
C GLU A 157 13.45 -5.62 -1.82
N GLY A 158 14.24 -6.17 -0.89
CA GLY A 158 14.04 -5.94 0.55
C GLY A 158 14.02 -4.45 0.89
N SER A 159 13.00 -4.04 1.64
CA SER A 159 12.89 -2.72 2.26
C SER A 159 14.00 -2.48 3.27
#